data_AF-A0A395NQ39-F1
#
_entry.id   AF-A0A395NQ39-F1
#
_cell.length_a   1.000
_cell.length_b   1.000
_cell.length_c   1.000
_cell.angle_alpha   90.00
_cell.angle_beta   90.00
_cell.angle_gamma   90.00
#
_symmetry.space_group_name_H-M   'P 1'
#
loop_
_entity.id
_entity.type
_entity.pdbx_description
1 polymer ?
#
loop_
_entity_poly.entity_id
_entity_poly.type
_entity_poly.pdbx_seq_one_letter_code
_entity_poly.pdbx_strand_id
1 'polypeptide(L)'
;MSFSASSQNYRLEGSCLIADVCCEDGSWVESILDLNEYVGNNEGVFDLEGTGVFDSADSASWRLDGTTIITLLYRSDGSFGEEQFLNLDEFVSNENGNLVFSFVCQTPARQPKMEDTALRSWELDNNVQLVDAKRDALYNYDAGVQRAIAEARPWVKDPNYFKYVRISAVALIKMTMHARSGGSLEVMGLMQGYIDGETFVVTDAFRLPVEGTETRVNAQNEANEYLIEYLDLCRAQGRQENVVGWYHSHPGYGCWLSGIDVETEALQQRFQDPFLAVVIDPDRTISAGKVEIGAFRTYPADYKADASIGNASDGFQAVPLDKAAEFGAHSSRYYSLDVSHFKSTLDSHLLELLWHKYWVQTLSQSPLLTNRDFGNKQMLDLSSKISEATINIMRSRVSQSAMTGVKSTDRAVEKLAQDANLIATKEMSGLMATQIKAKVFNDLGTASGETTSST
;
A
#
# COMPACT_ATOMS: atom_id res chain seq x y z
N MET A 1 28.93 -20.54 8.31
CA MET A 1 29.65 -19.80 9.37
C MET A 1 30.43 -18.72 8.66
N SER A 2 30.38 -17.46 9.11
CA SER A 2 31.16 -16.39 8.45
C SER A 2 32.65 -16.70 8.53
N PHE A 3 33.42 -16.31 7.51
CA PHE A 3 34.84 -16.67 7.49
C PHE A 3 35.59 -16.05 8.70
N SER A 4 35.25 -14.81 9.10
CA SER A 4 35.91 -14.14 10.22
C SER A 4 35.76 -14.86 11.56
N ALA A 5 34.65 -15.60 11.76
CA ALA A 5 34.39 -16.35 12.98
C ALA A 5 35.19 -17.66 13.07
N SER A 6 35.73 -18.14 11.95
CA SER A 6 36.43 -19.42 11.84
C SER A 6 37.81 -19.32 11.19
N SER A 7 38.31 -18.09 11.02
CA SER A 7 39.60 -17.78 10.42
C SER A 7 40.37 -16.79 11.29
N GLN A 8 41.70 -16.85 11.22
CA GLN A 8 42.61 -15.92 11.88
C GLN A 8 43.70 -15.49 10.91
N ASN A 9 44.42 -14.40 11.24
CA ASN A 9 45.53 -13.86 10.43
C ASN A 9 45.16 -13.58 8.96
N TYR A 10 43.90 -13.26 8.68
CA TYR A 10 43.45 -13.01 7.33
C TYR A 10 43.99 -11.69 6.78
N ARG A 11 44.41 -11.71 5.52
CA ARG A 11 45.03 -10.58 4.83
C ARG A 11 44.75 -10.66 3.34
N LEU A 12 44.91 -9.52 2.67
CA LEU A 12 44.72 -9.39 1.24
C LEU A 12 46.09 -9.22 0.57
N GLU A 13 46.46 -10.16 -0.31
CA GLU A 13 47.67 -10.11 -1.12
C GLU A 13 47.28 -10.08 -2.60
N GLY A 14 47.26 -8.87 -3.19
CA GLY A 14 46.70 -8.68 -4.53
C GLY A 14 45.20 -8.94 -4.56
N SER A 15 44.76 -9.81 -5.47
CA SER A 15 43.37 -10.29 -5.55
C SER A 15 43.05 -11.43 -4.58
N CYS A 16 44.07 -12.01 -3.93
CA CYS A 16 43.92 -13.20 -3.10
C CYS A 16 43.65 -12.84 -1.63
N LEU A 17 42.55 -13.36 -1.10
CA LEU A 17 42.29 -13.42 0.34
C LEU A 17 43.00 -14.65 0.92
N ILE A 18 43.92 -14.43 1.86
CA ILE A 18 44.68 -15.49 2.53
C ILE A 18 44.30 -15.48 4.01
N ALA A 19 43.97 -16.64 4.58
CA ALA A 19 43.67 -16.77 6.00
C ALA A 19 44.08 -18.15 6.56
N ASP A 20 44.37 -18.20 7.85
CA ASP A 20 44.45 -19.47 8.59
C ASP A 20 43.04 -19.87 9.01
N VAL A 21 42.56 -21.03 8.55
CA VAL A 21 41.17 -21.46 8.66
C VAL A 21 41.06 -22.75 9.50
N CYS A 22 40.09 -22.80 10.40
CA CYS A 22 39.88 -23.96 11.28
C CYS A 22 39.14 -25.10 10.56
N CYS A 23 39.71 -26.31 10.59
CA CYS A 23 39.09 -27.54 10.11
C CYS A 23 38.12 -28.14 11.15
N GLU A 24 37.23 -29.05 10.74
CA GLU A 24 36.31 -29.73 11.66
C GLU A 24 37.01 -30.58 12.73
N ASP A 25 38.24 -31.02 12.46
CA ASP A 25 39.10 -31.74 13.40
C ASP A 25 39.82 -30.83 14.41
N GLY A 26 39.62 -29.51 14.31
CA GLY A 26 40.23 -28.49 15.16
C GLY A 26 41.66 -28.10 14.77
N SER A 27 42.19 -28.62 13.67
CA SER A 27 43.46 -28.17 13.09
C SER A 27 43.28 -26.86 12.31
N TRP A 28 44.37 -26.12 12.09
CA TRP A 28 44.36 -24.86 11.33
C TRP A 28 45.19 -25.02 10.06
N VAL A 29 44.63 -24.60 8.92
CA VAL A 29 45.26 -24.71 7.60
C VAL A 29 45.19 -23.36 6.90
N GLU A 30 46.26 -22.94 6.21
CA GLU A 30 46.25 -21.74 5.39
C GLU A 30 45.42 -22.01 4.12
N SER A 31 44.42 -21.16 3.87
CA SER A 31 43.57 -21.20 2.69
C SER A 31 43.70 -19.91 1.91
N ILE A 32 43.70 -20.03 0.59
CA ILE A 32 43.84 -18.93 -0.36
C ILE A 32 42.62 -18.92 -1.28
N LEU A 33 41.94 -17.78 -1.38
CA LEU A 33 40.79 -17.57 -2.25
C LEU A 33 41.06 -16.38 -3.17
N ASP A 34 41.08 -16.59 -4.48
CA ASP A 34 41.24 -15.50 -5.46
C ASP A 34 39.88 -14.83 -5.73
N LEU A 35 39.75 -13.57 -5.34
CA LEU A 35 38.50 -12.82 -5.49
C LEU A 35 38.24 -12.42 -6.94
N ASN A 36 39.26 -12.39 -7.81
CA ASN A 36 39.06 -12.10 -9.23
C ASN A 36 38.22 -13.18 -9.92
N GLU A 37 38.14 -14.40 -9.39
CA GLU A 37 37.29 -15.46 -9.95
C GLU A 37 35.79 -15.24 -9.70
N TYR A 38 35.43 -14.38 -8.74
CA TYR A 38 34.05 -14.25 -8.26
C TYR A 38 33.53 -12.82 -8.18
N VAL A 39 34.42 -11.83 -8.27
CA VAL A 39 34.07 -10.43 -8.16
C VAL A 39 34.66 -9.70 -9.36
N GLY A 40 33.81 -8.90 -10.00
CA GLY A 40 34.13 -7.99 -11.09
C GLY A 40 33.72 -6.56 -10.78
N ASN A 41 33.61 -5.76 -11.83
CA ASN A 41 33.29 -4.34 -11.77
C ASN A 41 32.30 -3.99 -12.87
N ASN A 42 31.20 -3.33 -12.49
CA ASN A 42 30.19 -2.80 -13.39
C ASN A 42 30.10 -1.27 -13.22
N GLU A 43 30.72 -0.53 -14.14
CA GLU A 43 30.69 0.94 -14.16
C GLU A 43 31.09 1.63 -12.83
N GLY A 44 32.10 1.08 -12.16
CA GLY A 44 32.65 1.62 -10.91
C GLY A 44 31.99 1.09 -9.64
N VAL A 45 31.22 -0.01 -9.74
CA VAL A 45 30.52 -0.68 -8.64
C VAL A 45 30.89 -2.17 -8.62
N PHE A 46 31.03 -2.78 -7.43
CA PHE A 46 31.31 -4.22 -7.33
C PHE A 46 30.22 -5.05 -8.03
N ASP A 47 30.63 -5.98 -8.88
CA ASP A 47 29.76 -6.93 -9.55
C ASP A 47 30.09 -8.35 -9.09
N LEU A 48 29.19 -8.97 -8.33
CA LEU A 48 29.40 -10.30 -7.76
C LEU A 48 29.15 -11.44 -8.77
N GLU A 49 28.61 -11.13 -9.94
CA GLU A 49 28.48 -12.08 -11.06
C GLU A 49 29.62 -11.92 -12.08
N GLY A 50 30.51 -10.94 -11.86
CA GLY A 50 31.64 -10.62 -12.71
C GLY A 50 32.95 -11.26 -12.24
N THR A 51 34.02 -10.97 -12.99
CA THR A 51 35.39 -11.43 -12.70
C THR A 51 36.39 -10.31 -12.90
N GLY A 52 37.55 -10.38 -12.25
CA GLY A 52 38.69 -9.48 -12.49
C GLY A 52 38.59 -8.14 -11.75
N VAL A 53 37.95 -8.09 -10.58
CA VAL A 53 37.76 -6.82 -9.86
C VAL A 53 39.06 -6.09 -9.55
N PHE A 54 40.10 -6.81 -9.10
CA PHE A 54 41.38 -6.23 -8.72
C PHE A 54 42.08 -5.57 -9.91
N ASP A 55 41.87 -6.10 -11.12
CA ASP A 55 42.46 -5.55 -12.36
C ASP A 55 41.86 -4.19 -12.73
N SER A 56 40.66 -3.90 -12.21
CA SER A 56 39.92 -2.66 -12.44
C SER A 56 39.83 -1.78 -11.18
N ALA A 57 40.51 -2.18 -10.11
CA ALA A 57 40.58 -1.45 -8.86
C ALA A 57 41.78 -0.50 -8.83
N ASP A 58 41.62 0.62 -8.14
CA ASP A 58 42.74 1.48 -7.84
C ASP A 58 43.66 0.83 -6.80
N SER A 59 44.88 0.50 -7.23
CA SER A 59 45.91 -0.12 -6.40
C SER A 59 46.26 0.66 -5.13
N ALA A 60 46.06 1.99 -5.10
CA ALA A 60 46.34 2.81 -3.92
C ALA A 60 45.21 2.75 -2.88
N SER A 61 43.98 2.51 -3.31
CA SER A 61 42.80 2.43 -2.43
C SER A 61 42.49 1.02 -1.96
N TRP A 62 42.87 -0.02 -2.72
CA TRP A 62 42.59 -1.44 -2.45
C TRP A 62 43.17 -1.90 -1.10
N ARG A 63 42.29 -2.05 -0.11
CA ARG A 63 42.68 -2.45 1.24
C ARG A 63 41.58 -3.27 1.91
N LEU A 64 41.99 -4.11 2.85
CA LEU A 64 41.10 -4.83 3.75
C LEU A 64 41.07 -4.11 5.10
N ASP A 65 39.89 -3.62 5.50
CA ASP A 65 39.65 -3.02 6.82
C ASP A 65 38.65 -3.88 7.60
N GLY A 66 39.14 -4.55 8.64
CA GLY A 66 38.39 -5.62 9.31
C GLY A 66 38.05 -6.73 8.31
N THR A 67 36.77 -6.95 8.05
CA THR A 67 36.27 -7.94 7.07
C THR A 67 35.86 -7.30 5.74
N THR A 68 36.00 -5.99 5.59
CA THR A 68 35.49 -5.24 4.44
C THR A 68 36.61 -4.81 3.52
N ILE A 69 36.50 -5.15 2.24
CA ILE A 69 37.36 -4.58 1.20
C ILE A 69 36.84 -3.19 0.86
N ILE A 70 37.76 -2.23 0.86
CA ILE A 70 37.47 -0.84 0.49
C ILE A 70 38.34 -0.47 -0.70
N THR A 71 37.74 0.06 -1.77
CA THR A 71 38.47 0.47 -2.98
C THR A 71 37.66 1.43 -3.86
N LEU A 72 38.34 2.10 -4.79
CA LEU A 72 37.74 2.79 -5.92
C LEU A 72 37.88 1.93 -7.17
N LEU A 73 36.81 1.79 -7.94
CA LEU A 73 36.78 1.02 -9.19
C LEU A 73 36.73 1.96 -10.40
N TYR A 74 37.42 1.61 -11.48
CA TYR A 74 37.38 2.36 -12.73
C TYR A 74 36.08 2.16 -13.49
N ARG A 75 35.53 3.22 -14.09
CA ARG A 75 34.47 3.13 -15.10
C ARG A 75 35.06 2.90 -16.49
N SER A 76 34.22 2.55 -17.46
CA SER A 76 34.64 2.35 -18.85
C SER A 76 35.21 3.62 -19.50
N ASP A 77 34.88 4.81 -18.98
CA ASP A 77 35.42 6.11 -19.41
C ASP A 77 36.77 6.48 -18.78
N GLY A 78 37.31 5.62 -17.90
CA GLY A 78 38.57 5.85 -17.18
C GLY A 78 38.46 6.74 -15.95
N SER A 79 37.27 7.22 -15.59
CA SER A 79 37.00 7.91 -14.33
C SER A 79 36.83 6.92 -13.17
N PHE A 80 36.92 7.42 -11.93
CA PHE A 80 36.61 6.62 -10.75
C PHE A 80 35.12 6.61 -10.42
N GLY A 81 34.63 5.44 -10.02
CA GLY A 81 33.38 5.26 -9.28
C GLY A 81 33.41 5.91 -7.89
N GLU A 82 32.33 5.75 -7.14
CA GLU A 82 32.33 6.06 -5.71
C GLU A 82 33.12 5.00 -4.93
N GLU A 83 33.61 5.32 -3.73
CA GLU A 83 34.32 4.35 -2.88
C GLU A 83 33.37 3.18 -2.54
N GLN A 84 33.81 1.97 -2.85
CA GLN A 84 33.05 0.75 -2.72
C GLN A 84 33.47 -0.02 -1.47
N PHE A 85 32.51 -0.74 -0.88
CA PHE A 85 32.68 -1.51 0.35
C PHE A 85 32.13 -2.92 0.12
N LEU A 86 32.97 -3.95 0.22
CA LEU A 86 32.57 -5.34 0.09
C LEU A 86 32.87 -6.11 1.38
N ASN A 87 31.84 -6.45 2.14
CA ASN A 87 31.98 -7.22 3.37
C ASN A 87 32.14 -8.72 3.07
N LEU A 88 33.32 -9.26 3.29
CA LEU A 88 33.64 -10.65 2.95
C LEU A 88 32.90 -11.66 3.82
N ASP A 89 32.41 -11.27 5.01
CA ASP A 89 31.61 -12.17 5.86
C ASP A 89 30.26 -12.56 5.25
N GLU A 90 29.79 -11.80 4.26
CA GLU A 90 28.55 -12.07 3.56
C GLU A 90 28.72 -13.09 2.43
N PHE A 91 29.93 -13.22 1.88
CA PHE A 91 30.18 -13.98 0.64
C PHE A 91 31.20 -15.10 0.81
N VAL A 92 32.08 -15.01 1.80
CA VAL A 92 33.13 -15.99 2.07
C VAL A 92 32.75 -16.81 3.29
N SER A 93 32.83 -18.12 3.14
CA SER A 93 32.64 -19.06 4.24
C SER A 93 33.79 -20.07 4.31
N ASN A 94 33.91 -20.72 5.46
CA ASN A 94 34.85 -21.81 5.67
C ASN A 94 34.13 -23.15 5.50
N GLU A 95 34.56 -23.92 4.50
CA GLU A 95 34.16 -25.32 4.29
C GLU A 95 35.34 -26.24 4.65
N ASN A 96 35.39 -26.69 5.90
CA ASN A 96 36.37 -27.63 6.44
C ASN A 96 37.85 -27.28 6.14
N GLY A 97 38.24 -26.04 6.43
CA GLY A 97 39.62 -25.56 6.22
C GLY A 97 39.86 -24.94 4.85
N ASN A 98 38.82 -24.78 4.02
CA ASN A 98 38.91 -24.13 2.72
C ASN A 98 37.97 -22.91 2.66
N LEU A 99 38.50 -21.76 2.26
CA LEU A 99 37.70 -20.57 1.98
C LEU A 99 36.95 -20.76 0.67
N VAL A 100 35.63 -20.64 0.73
CA VAL A 100 34.75 -20.78 -0.44
C VAL A 100 33.96 -19.50 -0.60
N PHE A 101 34.06 -18.91 -1.79
CA PHE A 101 33.16 -17.84 -2.20
C PHE A 101 31.82 -18.47 -2.58
N SER A 102 30.79 -18.15 -1.83
CA SER A 102 29.48 -18.75 -1.99
C SER A 102 28.44 -17.65 -2.11
N PHE A 103 27.71 -17.68 -3.22
CA PHE A 103 26.46 -16.95 -3.39
C PHE A 103 25.39 -17.63 -2.54
N VAL A 104 25.55 -17.57 -1.23
CA VAL A 104 24.45 -18.00 -0.39
C VAL A 104 23.44 -16.86 -0.47
N CYS A 105 22.29 -17.15 -1.08
CA CYS A 105 21.03 -16.54 -0.70
C CYS A 105 20.75 -16.91 0.78
N GLN A 106 21.65 -16.52 1.67
CA GLN A 106 21.34 -16.24 3.04
C GLN A 106 20.52 -14.98 2.95
N THR A 107 19.20 -15.11 2.78
CA THR A 107 18.38 -14.47 3.78
C THR A 107 18.92 -15.01 5.10
N PRO A 108 19.68 -14.22 5.89
CA PRO A 108 19.83 -14.61 7.27
C PRO A 108 18.40 -14.76 7.78
N ALA A 109 18.17 -15.66 8.73
CA ALA A 109 17.06 -15.45 9.64
C ALA A 109 17.35 -14.15 10.40
N ARG A 110 17.20 -13.01 9.71
CA ARG A 110 17.17 -11.69 10.27
C ARG A 110 15.97 -11.80 11.18
N GLN A 111 16.18 -11.68 12.50
CA GLN A 111 15.11 -11.15 13.32
C GLN A 111 14.57 -9.96 12.53
N PRO A 112 13.28 -9.95 12.17
CA PRO A 112 12.80 -8.95 11.26
C PRO A 112 13.13 -7.60 11.89
N LYS A 113 13.93 -6.79 11.18
CA LYS A 113 14.08 -5.40 11.59
C LYS A 113 12.66 -4.85 11.67
N MET A 114 12.36 -4.04 12.68
CA MET A 114 11.01 -3.47 12.84
C MET A 114 10.50 -2.83 11.53
N GLU A 115 11.44 -2.32 10.73
CA GLU A 115 11.27 -1.84 9.37
C GLU A 115 10.66 -2.89 8.42
N ASP A 116 11.24 -4.09 8.31
CA ASP A 116 10.81 -5.15 7.38
C ASP A 116 9.41 -5.67 7.73
N THR A 117 9.06 -5.74 9.03
CA THR A 117 7.73 -6.17 9.49
C THR A 117 6.67 -5.14 9.14
N ALA A 118 6.93 -3.86 9.40
CA ALA A 118 5.93 -2.82 9.22
C ALA A 118 5.65 -2.49 7.74
N LEU A 119 6.66 -2.60 6.85
CA LEU A 119 6.44 -2.53 5.41
C LEU A 119 5.56 -3.70 4.92
N ARG A 120 5.87 -4.93 5.34
CA ARG A 120 5.06 -6.12 4.99
C ARG A 120 3.65 -6.04 5.54
N SER A 121 3.47 -5.53 6.76
CA SER A 121 2.15 -5.26 7.34
C SER A 121 1.37 -4.27 6.47
N TRP A 122 1.98 -3.14 6.08
CA TRP A 122 1.32 -2.18 5.21
C TRP A 122 0.95 -2.77 3.83
N GLU A 123 1.84 -3.55 3.20
CA GLU A 123 1.57 -4.21 1.92
C GLU A 123 0.43 -5.25 2.03
N LEU A 124 0.42 -6.04 3.10
CA LEU A 124 -0.64 -7.02 3.39
C LEU A 124 -1.97 -6.33 3.71
N ASP A 125 -1.94 -5.34 4.59
CA ASP A 125 -3.12 -4.58 5.00
C ASP A 125 -3.77 -3.93 3.78
N ASN A 126 -2.98 -3.43 2.82
CA ASN A 126 -3.48 -2.79 1.61
C ASN A 126 -3.64 -3.74 0.41
N ASN A 127 -3.59 -5.07 0.61
CA ASN A 127 -3.73 -6.05 -0.48
C ASN A 127 -2.81 -5.77 -1.69
N VAL A 128 -1.62 -5.21 -1.47
CA VAL A 128 -0.66 -4.93 -2.52
C VAL A 128 -0.02 -6.27 -2.93
N GLN A 129 -0.52 -6.87 -4.00
CA GLN A 129 0.04 -8.11 -4.52
C GLN A 129 1.22 -7.85 -5.45
N LEU A 130 2.25 -8.68 -5.34
CA LEU A 130 3.33 -8.78 -6.33
C LEU A 130 2.78 -9.49 -7.57
N VAL A 131 2.09 -8.74 -8.44
CA VAL A 131 1.57 -9.29 -9.69
C VAL A 131 2.70 -9.40 -10.72
N ASP A 132 3.15 -10.64 -10.92
CA ASP A 132 3.85 -11.20 -12.09
C ASP A 132 5.31 -10.78 -12.37
N ALA A 133 6.09 -11.68 -12.99
CA ALA A 133 7.49 -11.55 -13.40
C ALA A 133 7.71 -10.57 -14.58
N LYS A 134 6.64 -9.91 -15.06
CA LYS A 134 6.64 -8.81 -16.04
C LYS A 134 6.02 -7.53 -15.45
N ARG A 135 6.44 -7.16 -14.23
CA ARG A 135 5.90 -6.04 -13.41
C ARG A 135 5.57 -4.74 -14.14
N ASP A 136 6.32 -4.41 -15.20
CA ASP A 136 6.15 -3.15 -15.92
C ASP A 136 5.17 -3.26 -17.11
N ALA A 137 4.69 -4.46 -17.44
CA ALA A 137 3.80 -4.68 -18.58
C ALA A 137 2.46 -3.93 -18.45
N LEU A 138 1.96 -3.73 -17.23
CA LEU A 138 0.74 -2.94 -16.99
C LEU A 138 0.94 -1.44 -17.26
N TYR A 139 2.17 -0.97 -17.44
CA TYR A 139 2.48 0.40 -17.85
C TYR A 139 2.68 0.51 -19.38
N ASN A 140 2.70 -0.61 -20.11
CA ASN A 140 2.83 -0.61 -21.57
C ASN A 140 1.47 -0.36 -22.22
N TYR A 141 1.19 0.90 -22.54
CA TYR A 141 -0.02 1.29 -23.23
C TYR A 141 0.05 1.02 -24.75
N ASP A 142 -0.93 0.29 -25.29
CA ASP A 142 -1.11 0.08 -26.73
C ASP A 142 -2.39 0.75 -27.23
N ALA A 143 -2.23 1.87 -27.94
CA ALA A 143 -3.34 2.64 -28.50
C ALA A 143 -4.18 1.86 -29.51
N GLY A 144 -3.57 0.93 -30.26
CA GLY A 144 -4.26 0.11 -31.27
C GLY A 144 -5.19 -0.90 -30.62
N VAL A 145 -4.72 -1.59 -29.57
CA VAL A 145 -5.52 -2.53 -28.77
C VAL A 145 -6.69 -1.79 -28.11
N GLN A 146 -6.43 -0.64 -27.49
CA GLN A 146 -7.48 0.13 -26.81
C GLN A 146 -8.54 0.64 -27.80
N ARG A 147 -8.15 1.05 -29.01
CA ARG A 147 -9.11 1.43 -30.05
C ARG A 147 -9.98 0.26 -30.47
N ALA A 148 -9.40 -0.92 -30.67
CA ALA A 148 -10.16 -2.12 -31.03
C ALA A 148 -11.17 -2.53 -29.93
N ILE A 149 -10.79 -2.44 -28.65
CA ILE A 149 -11.68 -2.69 -27.52
C ILE A 149 -12.82 -1.66 -27.48
N ALA A 150 -12.50 -0.38 -27.66
CA ALA A 150 -13.48 0.71 -27.68
C ALA A 150 -14.48 0.60 -28.86
N GLU A 151 -14.05 0.06 -30.00
CA GLU A 151 -14.93 -0.22 -31.14
C GLU A 151 -15.81 -1.45 -30.89
N ALA A 152 -15.25 -2.51 -30.27
CA ALA A 152 -15.97 -3.76 -30.01
C ALA A 152 -17.03 -3.66 -28.90
N ARG A 153 -16.80 -2.79 -27.91
CA ARG A 153 -17.70 -2.52 -26.76
C ARG A 153 -18.31 -3.77 -26.12
N PRO A 154 -17.49 -4.74 -25.67
CA PRO A 154 -17.99 -6.02 -25.15
C PRO A 154 -18.93 -5.87 -23.94
N TRP A 155 -18.70 -4.87 -23.09
CA TRP A 155 -19.52 -4.54 -21.92
C TRP A 155 -20.96 -4.11 -22.22
N VAL A 156 -21.29 -3.79 -23.46
CA VAL A 156 -22.69 -3.49 -23.85
C VAL A 156 -23.55 -4.76 -23.84
N LYS A 157 -22.94 -5.95 -24.00
CA LYS A 157 -23.65 -7.23 -24.03
C LYS A 157 -23.90 -7.81 -22.65
N ASP A 158 -23.05 -7.48 -21.68
CA ASP A 158 -23.10 -7.97 -20.32
C ASP A 158 -22.91 -6.80 -19.33
N PRO A 159 -23.97 -6.39 -18.60
CA PRO A 159 -23.88 -5.34 -17.58
C PRO A 159 -22.84 -5.61 -16.48
N ASN A 160 -22.48 -6.88 -16.27
CA ASN A 160 -21.49 -7.36 -15.29
C ASN A 160 -20.16 -7.77 -15.94
N TYR A 161 -19.89 -7.28 -17.16
CA TYR A 161 -18.64 -7.58 -17.87
C TYR A 161 -17.39 -7.22 -17.06
N PHE A 162 -17.41 -6.06 -16.40
CA PHE A 162 -16.28 -5.63 -15.57
C PHE A 162 -16.42 -6.18 -14.15
N LYS A 163 -15.36 -6.81 -13.65
CA LYS A 163 -15.34 -7.42 -12.31
C LYS A 163 -14.21 -6.91 -11.44
N TYR A 164 -13.14 -6.42 -12.07
CA TYR A 164 -11.90 -6.08 -11.39
C TYR A 164 -11.47 -4.65 -11.69
N VAL A 165 -10.81 -4.03 -10.71
CA VAL A 165 -10.02 -2.82 -10.93
C VAL A 165 -8.62 -3.01 -10.35
N ARG A 166 -7.63 -2.60 -11.12
CA ARG A 166 -6.22 -2.55 -10.75
C ARG A 166 -5.81 -1.09 -10.67
N ILE A 167 -5.44 -0.63 -9.48
CA ILE A 167 -5.07 0.77 -9.24
C ILE A 167 -3.58 0.84 -8.93
N SER A 168 -2.83 1.66 -9.66
CA SER A 168 -1.41 1.86 -9.42
C SER A 168 -1.15 2.46 -8.05
N ALA A 169 -0.01 2.15 -7.44
CA ALA A 169 0.39 2.74 -6.15
C ALA A 169 0.44 4.28 -6.21
N VAL A 170 0.86 4.84 -7.35
CA VAL A 170 0.91 6.30 -7.57
C VAL A 170 -0.51 6.90 -7.57
N ALA A 171 -1.44 6.30 -8.31
CA ALA A 171 -2.82 6.75 -8.34
C ALA A 171 -3.46 6.67 -6.94
N LEU A 172 -3.26 5.54 -6.24
CA LEU A 172 -3.76 5.33 -4.89
C LEU A 172 -3.28 6.42 -3.92
N ILE A 173 -1.97 6.70 -3.92
CA ILE A 173 -1.37 7.73 -3.06
C ILE A 173 -1.94 9.11 -3.40
N LYS A 174 -2.01 9.49 -4.69
CA LYS A 174 -2.56 10.79 -5.12
C LYS A 174 -4.01 10.97 -4.68
N MET A 175 -4.86 9.97 -4.91
CA MET A 175 -6.27 10.02 -4.54
C MET A 175 -6.45 10.10 -3.03
N THR A 176 -5.71 9.27 -2.27
CA THR A 176 -5.79 9.24 -0.80
C THR A 176 -5.28 10.55 -0.18
N MET A 177 -4.17 11.10 -0.67
CA MET A 177 -3.66 12.40 -0.22
C MET A 177 -4.63 13.53 -0.55
N HIS A 178 -5.25 13.49 -1.73
CA HIS A 178 -6.26 14.48 -2.12
C HIS A 178 -7.49 14.40 -1.21
N ALA A 179 -8.05 13.19 -1.01
CA ALA A 179 -9.18 12.95 -0.11
C ALA A 179 -8.89 13.46 1.31
N ARG A 180 -7.68 13.19 1.83
CA ARG A 180 -7.28 13.70 3.15
C ARG A 180 -7.17 15.23 3.19
N SER A 181 -6.72 15.86 2.11
CA SER A 181 -6.61 17.33 2.04
C SER A 181 -7.98 18.04 2.05
N GLY A 182 -9.06 17.35 1.64
CA GLY A 182 -10.43 17.85 1.71
C GLY A 182 -10.99 17.94 3.14
N GLY A 183 -10.38 17.26 4.11
CA GLY A 183 -10.83 17.25 5.50
C GLY A 183 -12.22 16.65 5.64
N SER A 184 -13.21 17.46 6.04
CA SER A 184 -14.62 17.04 6.14
C SER A 184 -15.45 17.36 4.89
N LEU A 185 -14.85 17.95 3.86
CA LEU A 185 -15.52 18.22 2.58
C LEU A 185 -15.21 17.10 1.60
N GLU A 186 -16.21 16.75 0.79
CA GLU A 186 -15.99 15.86 -0.34
C GLU A 186 -15.12 16.56 -1.39
N VAL A 187 -14.18 15.82 -1.96
CA VAL A 187 -13.38 16.26 -3.10
C VAL A 187 -13.45 15.21 -4.18
N MET A 188 -13.25 15.63 -5.43
CA MET A 188 -13.29 14.72 -6.56
C MET A 188 -12.15 14.94 -7.54
N GLY A 189 -11.89 13.94 -8.36
CA GLY A 189 -10.92 14.00 -9.43
C GLY A 189 -11.21 12.96 -10.51
N LEU A 190 -10.31 12.88 -11.48
CA LEU A 190 -10.40 11.95 -12.60
C LEU A 190 -9.25 10.96 -12.56
N MET A 191 -9.51 9.78 -13.12
CA MET A 191 -8.57 8.67 -13.21
C MET A 191 -8.22 8.42 -14.68
N GLN A 192 -6.93 8.27 -14.96
CA GLN A 192 -6.40 7.90 -16.27
C GLN A 192 -5.99 6.43 -16.27
N GLY A 193 -6.20 5.79 -17.42
CA GLY A 193 -5.90 4.38 -17.55
C GLY A 193 -6.41 3.78 -18.84
N TYR A 194 -6.66 2.48 -18.80
CA TYR A 194 -7.12 1.71 -19.95
C TYR A 194 -7.85 0.43 -19.53
N ILE A 195 -8.39 -0.30 -20.51
CA ILE A 195 -9.13 -1.54 -20.29
C ILE A 195 -8.27 -2.75 -20.68
N ASP A 196 -8.23 -3.75 -19.80
CA ASP A 196 -7.63 -5.05 -20.07
C ASP A 196 -8.63 -6.17 -19.74
N GLY A 197 -9.27 -6.72 -20.77
CA GLY A 197 -10.33 -7.72 -20.62
C GLY A 197 -11.49 -7.22 -19.75
N GLU A 198 -11.77 -7.91 -18.65
CA GLU A 198 -12.81 -7.60 -17.64
C GLU A 198 -12.31 -6.63 -16.54
N THR A 199 -11.13 -6.01 -16.74
CA THR A 199 -10.44 -5.23 -15.70
C THR A 199 -10.21 -3.77 -16.13
N PHE A 200 -10.53 -2.84 -15.23
CA PHE A 200 -10.04 -1.47 -15.32
C PHE A 200 -8.60 -1.40 -14.82
N VAL A 201 -7.69 -0.83 -15.61
CA VAL A 201 -6.31 -0.54 -15.17
C VAL A 201 -6.15 0.95 -15.02
N VAL A 202 -6.09 1.44 -13.78
CA VAL A 202 -5.88 2.84 -13.43
C VAL A 202 -4.39 3.08 -13.22
N THR A 203 -3.76 3.81 -14.14
CA THR A 203 -2.31 4.09 -14.10
C THR A 203 -2.02 5.37 -13.32
N ASP A 204 -2.93 6.35 -13.34
CA ASP A 204 -2.78 7.61 -12.62
C ASP A 204 -4.11 8.27 -12.25
N ALA A 205 -4.05 9.29 -11.38
CA ALA A 205 -5.19 10.12 -11.01
C ALA A 205 -4.78 11.58 -10.84
N PHE A 206 -5.71 12.50 -11.08
CA PHE A 206 -5.51 13.94 -10.87
C PHE A 206 -6.77 14.60 -10.32
N ARG A 207 -6.58 15.61 -9.48
CA ARG A 207 -7.68 16.37 -8.87
C ARG A 207 -8.31 17.32 -9.87
N LEU A 208 -9.61 17.51 -9.76
CA LEU A 208 -10.29 18.62 -10.42
C LEU A 208 -10.29 19.84 -9.49
N PRO A 209 -10.18 21.07 -10.02
CA PRO A 209 -10.23 22.30 -9.21
C PRO A 209 -11.67 22.64 -8.81
N VAL A 210 -12.40 21.66 -8.29
CA VAL A 210 -13.81 21.77 -7.90
C VAL A 210 -13.99 21.24 -6.49
N GLU A 211 -14.75 21.96 -5.68
CA GLU A 211 -15.18 21.45 -4.38
C GLU A 211 -16.33 20.47 -4.61
N GLY A 212 -16.11 19.21 -4.21
CA GLY A 212 -17.16 18.20 -4.23
C GLY A 212 -18.22 18.62 -3.23
N THR A 213 -19.41 18.93 -3.72
CA THR A 213 -20.57 19.09 -2.85
C THR A 213 -21.55 18.02 -3.29
N GLU A 214 -22.06 17.24 -2.34
CA GLU A 214 -23.13 16.26 -2.54
C GLU A 214 -24.33 16.84 -3.34
N THR A 215 -24.45 18.16 -3.46
CA THR A 215 -25.55 18.85 -4.16
C THR A 215 -25.27 19.24 -5.62
N ARG A 216 -24.05 19.03 -6.15
CA ARG A 216 -23.69 19.47 -7.52
C ARG A 216 -23.35 18.31 -8.44
N VAL A 217 -24.30 17.99 -9.31
CA VAL A 217 -24.31 16.85 -10.25
C VAL A 217 -23.35 17.00 -11.44
N ASN A 218 -22.67 18.15 -11.63
CA ASN A 218 -21.93 18.39 -12.89
C ASN A 218 -20.71 19.31 -12.76
N ALA A 219 -19.88 19.08 -11.74
CA ALA A 219 -18.62 19.82 -11.56
C ALA A 219 -17.63 19.61 -12.72
N GLN A 220 -17.79 18.55 -13.53
CA GLN A 220 -16.98 18.34 -14.73
C GLN A 220 -17.20 19.41 -15.80
N ASN A 221 -18.41 19.97 -15.95
CA ASN A 221 -18.64 21.03 -16.93
C ASN A 221 -17.81 22.30 -16.64
N GLU A 222 -17.65 22.63 -15.36
CA GLU A 222 -16.82 23.76 -14.91
C GLU A 222 -15.31 23.46 -15.07
N ALA A 223 -14.93 22.18 -15.12
CA ALA A 223 -13.56 21.72 -15.26
C ALA A 223 -13.19 21.21 -16.67
N ASN A 224 -14.09 21.32 -17.66
CA ASN A 224 -13.83 20.80 -19.01
C ASN A 224 -12.63 21.47 -19.68
N GLU A 225 -12.45 22.77 -19.50
CA GLU A 225 -11.29 23.51 -20.02
C GLU A 225 -9.99 22.97 -19.42
N TYR A 226 -9.97 22.81 -18.09
CA TYR A 226 -8.85 22.21 -17.36
C TYR A 226 -8.55 20.78 -17.84
N LEU A 227 -9.60 19.97 -18.04
CA LEU A 227 -9.47 18.59 -18.50
C LEU A 227 -8.81 18.50 -19.88
N ILE A 228 -9.26 19.31 -20.84
CA ILE A 228 -8.72 19.32 -22.21
C ILE A 228 -7.23 19.70 -22.16
N GLU A 229 -6.89 20.80 -21.48
CA GLU A 229 -5.51 21.26 -21.37
C GLU A 229 -4.62 20.23 -20.66
N TYR A 230 -5.11 19.64 -19.55
CA TYR A 230 -4.37 18.63 -18.80
C TYR A 230 -4.06 17.38 -19.65
N LEU A 231 -5.06 16.88 -20.40
CA LEU A 231 -4.87 15.71 -21.26
C LEU A 231 -3.92 15.99 -22.43
N ASP A 232 -3.98 17.18 -23.02
CA ASP A 232 -3.07 17.55 -24.10
C ASP A 232 -1.62 17.67 -23.62
N LEU A 233 -1.41 18.24 -22.43
CA LEU A 233 -0.09 18.27 -21.78
C LEU A 233 0.42 16.87 -21.44
N CYS A 234 -0.45 15.97 -20.97
CA CYS A 234 -0.09 14.57 -20.72
C CYS A 234 0.38 13.87 -22.01
N ARG A 235 -0.37 14.02 -23.11
CA ARG A 235 -0.03 13.44 -24.41
C ARG A 235 1.27 13.99 -24.96
N ALA A 236 1.53 15.29 -24.79
CA ALA A 236 2.78 15.92 -25.18
C ALA A 236 4.00 15.34 -24.42
N GLN A 237 3.80 14.82 -23.21
CA GLN A 237 4.81 14.13 -22.40
C GLN A 237 4.83 12.61 -22.62
N GLY A 238 4.11 12.09 -23.62
CA GLY A 238 4.11 10.67 -23.96
C GLY A 238 3.08 9.82 -23.20
N ARG A 239 2.22 10.41 -22.37
CA ARG A 239 1.16 9.71 -21.65
C ARG A 239 -0.13 9.71 -22.48
N GLN A 240 -0.40 8.58 -23.12
CA GLN A 240 -1.48 8.44 -24.10
C GLN A 240 -2.78 7.90 -23.50
N GLU A 241 -2.80 7.55 -22.21
CA GLU A 241 -3.99 7.06 -21.54
C GLU A 241 -5.09 8.12 -21.47
N ASN A 242 -6.32 7.69 -21.73
CA ASN A 242 -7.49 8.54 -21.59
C ASN A 242 -8.08 8.40 -20.19
N VAL A 243 -9.07 9.24 -19.88
CA VAL A 243 -9.85 9.12 -18.64
C VAL A 243 -10.69 7.85 -18.72
N VAL A 244 -10.65 7.05 -17.66
CA VAL A 244 -11.42 5.79 -17.52
C VAL A 244 -12.39 5.82 -16.34
N GLY A 245 -12.41 6.91 -15.58
CA GLY A 245 -13.27 7.03 -14.43
C GLY A 245 -13.04 8.31 -13.64
N TRP A 246 -13.79 8.42 -12.56
CA TRP A 246 -13.69 9.47 -11.56
C TRP A 246 -13.57 8.89 -10.18
N TYR A 247 -13.00 9.67 -9.27
CA TYR A 247 -12.98 9.31 -7.86
C TYR A 247 -13.49 10.48 -7.02
N HIS A 248 -14.07 10.15 -5.87
CA HIS A 248 -14.43 11.13 -4.85
C HIS A 248 -14.25 10.57 -3.45
N SER A 249 -14.31 11.46 -2.45
CA SER A 249 -14.12 11.10 -1.05
C SER A 249 -15.42 11.13 -0.27
N HIS A 250 -15.63 10.13 0.60
CA HIS A 250 -16.69 10.11 1.62
C HIS A 250 -16.08 10.16 3.02
N PRO A 251 -15.86 11.33 3.64
CA PRO A 251 -15.18 11.44 4.93
C PRO A 251 -16.03 10.89 6.09
N GLY A 252 -15.75 9.65 6.50
CA GLY A 252 -16.24 9.07 7.75
C GLY A 252 -17.53 8.25 7.66
N TYR A 253 -18.14 8.08 6.49
CA TYR A 253 -19.39 7.31 6.30
C TYR A 253 -19.27 6.15 5.31
N GLY A 254 -18.04 5.82 4.89
CA GLY A 254 -17.76 4.63 4.12
C GLY A 254 -17.91 4.78 2.61
N CYS A 255 -17.43 3.78 1.89
CA CYS A 255 -17.40 3.74 0.44
C CYS A 255 -18.66 3.08 -0.12
N TRP A 256 -19.58 3.88 -0.64
CA TRP A 256 -20.81 3.48 -1.32
C TRP A 256 -21.25 4.61 -2.25
N LEU A 257 -22.20 4.38 -3.16
CA LEU A 257 -22.72 5.45 -4.04
C LEU A 257 -24.06 5.98 -3.52
N SER A 258 -24.13 7.31 -3.33
CA SER A 258 -25.38 8.03 -3.07
C SER A 258 -26.27 8.10 -4.32
N GLY A 259 -27.50 8.59 -4.18
CA GLY A 259 -28.38 8.79 -5.34
C GLY A 259 -27.77 9.71 -6.40
N ILE A 260 -27.03 10.73 -5.97
CA ILE A 260 -26.39 11.72 -6.84
C ILE A 260 -25.14 11.13 -7.50
N ASP A 261 -24.38 10.29 -6.78
CA ASP A 261 -23.26 9.56 -7.37
C ASP A 261 -23.74 8.57 -8.43
N VAL A 262 -24.83 7.85 -8.17
CA VAL A 262 -25.43 6.92 -9.13
C VAL A 262 -25.91 7.65 -10.38
N GLU A 263 -26.51 8.84 -10.24
CA GLU A 263 -26.92 9.66 -11.39
C GLU A 263 -25.72 10.19 -12.18
N THR A 264 -24.67 10.63 -11.48
CA THR A 264 -23.44 11.14 -12.08
C THR A 264 -22.71 10.02 -12.84
N GLU A 265 -22.55 8.85 -12.23
CA GLU A 265 -21.91 7.69 -12.86
C GLU A 265 -22.74 7.16 -14.04
N ALA A 266 -24.06 7.09 -13.92
CA ALA A 266 -24.92 6.69 -15.04
C ALA A 266 -24.85 7.69 -16.21
N LEU A 267 -24.70 8.99 -15.92
CA LEU A 267 -24.48 10.02 -16.92
C LEU A 267 -23.13 9.82 -17.62
N GLN A 268 -22.05 9.58 -16.87
CA GLN A 268 -20.72 9.37 -17.44
C GLN A 268 -20.65 8.07 -18.24
N GLN A 269 -21.19 6.96 -17.74
CA GLN A 269 -21.33 5.71 -18.50
C GLN A 269 -22.18 5.88 -19.77
N ARG A 270 -23.05 6.89 -19.87
CA ARG A 270 -23.81 7.14 -21.10
C ARG A 270 -22.98 7.82 -22.19
N PHE A 271 -22.08 8.72 -21.82
CA PHE A 271 -21.34 9.57 -22.77
C PHE A 271 -19.86 9.19 -22.94
N GLN A 272 -19.26 8.54 -21.95
CA GLN A 272 -17.83 8.22 -21.87
C GLN A 272 -17.57 6.75 -21.48
N ASP A 273 -18.47 5.83 -21.83
CA ASP A 273 -18.29 4.39 -21.56
C ASP A 273 -17.06 3.83 -22.30
N PRO A 274 -16.15 3.08 -21.65
CA PRO A 274 -16.24 2.56 -20.28
C PRO A 274 -15.77 3.55 -19.20
N PHE A 275 -16.61 3.75 -18.16
CA PHE A 275 -16.33 4.65 -17.03
C PHE A 275 -16.46 3.96 -15.65
N LEU A 276 -15.68 4.37 -14.66
CA LEU A 276 -15.67 3.77 -13.31
C LEU A 276 -15.79 4.85 -12.22
N ALA A 277 -16.55 4.59 -11.16
CA ALA A 277 -16.56 5.40 -9.94
C ALA A 277 -15.70 4.76 -8.84
N VAL A 278 -14.82 5.53 -8.20
CA VAL A 278 -14.04 5.10 -7.03
C VAL A 278 -14.32 6.01 -5.83
N VAL A 279 -14.63 5.42 -4.68
CA VAL A 279 -14.91 6.14 -3.43
C VAL A 279 -13.81 5.84 -2.42
N ILE A 280 -13.28 6.88 -1.76
CA ILE A 280 -12.26 6.76 -0.71
C ILE A 280 -12.76 7.40 0.59
N ASP A 281 -12.66 6.70 1.71
CA ASP A 281 -12.92 7.29 3.04
C ASP A 281 -11.60 7.62 3.75
N PRO A 282 -11.15 8.90 3.75
CA PRO A 282 -9.87 9.28 4.35
C PRO A 282 -9.86 9.15 5.88
N ASP A 283 -11.00 9.29 6.54
CA ASP A 283 -11.09 9.22 8.01
C ASP A 283 -11.03 7.76 8.49
N ARG A 284 -11.76 6.86 7.81
CA ARG A 284 -11.66 5.41 8.05
C ARG A 284 -10.29 4.87 7.69
N THR A 285 -9.67 5.39 6.64
CA THR A 285 -8.32 4.99 6.23
C THR A 285 -7.31 5.15 7.37
N ILE A 286 -7.30 6.31 8.02
CA ILE A 286 -6.39 6.57 9.14
C ILE A 286 -6.78 5.76 10.39
N SER A 287 -8.08 5.54 10.59
CA SER A 287 -8.58 4.79 11.74
C SER A 287 -8.27 3.30 11.65
N ALA A 288 -8.27 2.73 10.44
CA ALA A 288 -8.04 1.31 10.21
C ALA A 288 -6.57 0.99 9.89
N GLY A 289 -5.77 1.97 9.49
CA GLY A 289 -4.40 1.73 9.01
C GLY A 289 -4.33 1.10 7.61
N LYS A 290 -5.48 0.96 6.95
CA LYS A 290 -5.67 0.41 5.61
C LYS A 290 -6.47 1.41 4.80
N VAL A 291 -6.13 1.59 3.51
CA VAL A 291 -6.91 2.47 2.63
C VAL A 291 -8.33 1.90 2.46
N GLU A 292 -9.32 2.64 2.94
CA GLU A 292 -10.73 2.35 2.77
C GLU A 292 -11.14 2.87 1.38
N ILE A 293 -11.25 1.95 0.42
CA ILE A 293 -11.52 2.23 -0.98
C ILE A 293 -12.58 1.26 -1.52
N GLY A 294 -13.52 1.78 -2.30
CA GLY A 294 -14.50 1.00 -3.04
C GLY A 294 -14.54 1.44 -4.50
N ALA A 295 -14.75 0.50 -5.40
CA ALA A 295 -14.92 0.78 -6.82
C ALA A 295 -16.28 0.25 -7.28
N PHE A 296 -17.01 1.05 -8.05
CA PHE A 296 -18.40 0.81 -8.36
C PHE A 296 -18.73 1.16 -9.81
N ARG A 297 -19.64 0.38 -10.40
CA ARG A 297 -20.29 0.73 -11.67
C ARG A 297 -21.80 0.63 -11.53
N THR A 298 -22.50 1.50 -12.24
CA THR A 298 -23.96 1.52 -12.25
C THR A 298 -24.53 0.59 -13.30
N TYR A 299 -25.66 -0.02 -12.98
CA TYR A 299 -26.45 -0.79 -13.93
C TYR A 299 -27.15 0.12 -14.94
N PRO A 300 -27.32 -0.32 -16.20
CA PRO A 300 -28.21 0.33 -17.16
C PRO A 300 -29.63 0.51 -16.59
N ALA A 301 -30.33 1.58 -16.97
CA ALA A 301 -31.64 1.92 -16.40
C ALA A 301 -32.73 0.85 -16.67
N ASP A 302 -32.57 0.06 -17.71
CA ASP A 302 -33.43 -1.06 -18.11
C ASP A 302 -33.05 -2.40 -17.45
N TYR A 303 -31.89 -2.46 -16.80
CA TYR A 303 -31.43 -3.65 -16.11
C TYR A 303 -31.93 -3.70 -14.66
N LYS A 304 -32.52 -4.83 -14.28
CA LYS A 304 -32.85 -5.14 -12.89
C LYS A 304 -31.84 -6.14 -12.36
N ALA A 305 -31.05 -5.71 -11.38
CA ALA A 305 -30.13 -6.61 -10.69
C ALA A 305 -30.90 -7.77 -10.05
N ASP A 306 -30.42 -8.99 -10.25
CA ASP A 306 -30.93 -10.13 -9.53
C ASP A 306 -30.52 -10.02 -8.07
N ALA A 307 -31.47 -10.16 -7.14
CA ALA A 307 -31.23 -9.94 -5.70
C ALA A 307 -30.19 -10.90 -5.10
N SER A 308 -29.82 -11.95 -5.85
CA SER A 308 -28.81 -12.95 -5.52
C SER A 308 -27.37 -12.53 -5.90
N ILE A 309 -27.20 -11.61 -6.86
CA ILE A 309 -25.88 -11.21 -7.40
C ILE A 309 -25.38 -9.89 -6.76
N GLY A 310 -26.30 -9.04 -6.27
CA GLY A 310 -25.98 -7.72 -5.70
C GLY A 310 -25.41 -7.69 -4.28
N ASN A 311 -25.07 -8.84 -3.69
CA ASN A 311 -24.48 -8.93 -2.34
C ASN A 311 -23.06 -9.53 -2.42
N ALA A 312 -22.21 -8.99 -3.28
CA ALA A 312 -20.77 -9.21 -3.18
C ALA A 312 -20.28 -8.57 -1.87
N SER A 313 -20.36 -9.34 -0.79
CA SER A 313 -19.65 -9.14 0.48
C SER A 313 -19.47 -7.70 0.93
N ASP A 314 -20.54 -6.89 0.92
CA ASP A 314 -20.46 -5.57 1.51
C ASP A 314 -20.37 -5.79 3.03
N GLY A 315 -19.13 -5.86 3.50
CA GLY A 315 -18.80 -6.04 4.90
C GLY A 315 -19.58 -5.01 5.69
N PHE A 316 -20.04 -5.38 6.89
CA PHE A 316 -20.78 -4.48 7.75
C PHE A 316 -20.07 -3.11 7.85
N GLN A 317 -20.61 -2.09 7.19
CA GLN A 317 -20.09 -0.73 7.25
C GLN A 317 -20.99 0.09 8.19
N ALA A 318 -20.39 0.57 9.28
CA ALA A 318 -21.10 1.41 10.25
C ALA A 318 -21.37 2.79 9.63
N VAL A 319 -22.54 2.98 9.03
CA VAL A 319 -22.96 4.26 8.42
C VAL A 319 -23.59 5.18 9.49
N PRO A 320 -23.27 6.50 9.51
CA PRO A 320 -23.92 7.47 10.38
C PRO A 320 -25.44 7.58 10.12
N LEU A 321 -26.20 7.97 11.15
CA LEU A 321 -27.65 8.11 11.07
C LEU A 321 -28.11 9.07 9.95
N ASP A 322 -27.43 10.21 9.82
CA ASP A 322 -27.80 11.25 8.85
C ASP A 322 -27.74 10.74 7.39
N LYS A 323 -26.97 9.67 7.14
CA LYS A 323 -26.80 9.02 5.84
C LYS A 323 -27.50 7.68 5.72
N ALA A 324 -28.06 7.16 6.82
CA ALA A 324 -28.66 5.83 6.86
C ALA A 324 -29.90 5.69 5.97
N ALA A 325 -30.62 6.78 5.69
CA ALA A 325 -31.79 6.76 4.80
C ALA A 325 -31.41 6.64 3.31
N GLU A 326 -30.27 7.21 2.92
CA GLU A 326 -29.74 7.15 1.55
C GLU A 326 -28.97 5.84 1.32
N PHE A 327 -28.29 5.37 2.37
CA PHE A 327 -27.57 4.11 2.35
C PHE A 327 -28.51 2.93 2.09
N GLY A 328 -28.23 2.16 1.05
CA GLY A 328 -29.05 1.01 0.63
C GLY A 328 -30.30 1.36 -0.18
N ALA A 329 -30.72 2.64 -0.27
CA ALA A 329 -31.84 3.04 -1.13
C ALA A 329 -31.53 2.83 -2.62
N HIS A 330 -30.26 3.00 -2.99
CA HIS A 330 -29.77 2.89 -4.36
C HIS A 330 -28.81 1.71 -4.59
N SER A 331 -28.60 0.83 -3.60
CA SER A 331 -27.63 -0.29 -3.71
C SER A 331 -27.95 -1.26 -4.85
N SER A 332 -29.22 -1.42 -5.21
CA SER A 332 -29.63 -2.24 -6.36
C SER A 332 -29.28 -1.64 -7.73
N ARG A 333 -28.83 -0.38 -7.78
CA ARG A 333 -28.49 0.35 -9.02
C ARG A 333 -27.02 0.29 -9.38
N TYR A 334 -26.18 -0.29 -8.54
CA TYR A 334 -24.75 -0.45 -8.81
C TYR A 334 -24.24 -1.79 -8.27
N TYR A 335 -23.01 -2.12 -8.64
CA TYR A 335 -22.27 -3.25 -8.09
C TYR A 335 -20.84 -2.83 -7.76
N SER A 336 -20.22 -3.53 -6.82
CA SER A 336 -18.81 -3.35 -6.46
C SER A 336 -17.91 -4.16 -7.39
N LEU A 337 -16.74 -3.60 -7.69
CA LEU A 337 -15.66 -4.29 -8.39
C LEU A 337 -14.56 -4.64 -7.39
N ASP A 338 -13.89 -5.76 -7.61
CA ASP A 338 -12.77 -6.21 -6.79
C ASP A 338 -11.56 -5.29 -7.02
N VAL A 339 -11.18 -4.56 -5.97
CA VAL A 339 -10.03 -3.64 -6.00
C VAL A 339 -8.75 -4.39 -5.70
N SER A 340 -7.76 -4.22 -6.58
CA SER A 340 -6.40 -4.70 -6.42
C SER A 340 -5.40 -3.59 -6.75
N HIS A 341 -4.18 -3.70 -6.24
CA HIS A 341 -3.14 -2.70 -6.44
C HIS A 341 -1.92 -3.28 -7.13
N PHE A 342 -1.24 -2.44 -7.92
CA PHE A 342 0.01 -2.81 -8.56
C PHE A 342 1.03 -1.67 -8.45
N LYS A 343 2.31 -2.00 -8.54
CA LYS A 343 3.43 -1.06 -8.51
C LYS A 343 4.53 -1.55 -9.47
N SER A 344 5.27 -0.61 -10.06
CA SER A 344 6.42 -0.97 -10.90
C SER A 344 7.58 -1.55 -10.08
N THR A 345 8.56 -2.10 -10.78
CA THR A 345 9.85 -2.50 -10.16
C THR A 345 10.52 -1.31 -9.47
N LEU A 346 10.57 -0.16 -10.15
CA LEU A 346 11.14 1.07 -9.63
C LEU A 346 10.35 1.62 -8.44
N ASP A 347 9.02 1.63 -8.50
CA ASP A 347 8.17 2.06 -7.38
C ASP A 347 8.44 1.20 -6.14
N SER A 348 8.65 -0.11 -6.32
CA SER A 348 8.97 -1.02 -5.22
C SER A 348 10.28 -0.61 -4.54
N HIS A 349 11.31 -0.32 -5.34
CA HIS A 349 12.61 0.11 -4.82
C HIS A 349 12.54 1.49 -4.17
N LEU A 350 11.84 2.45 -4.78
CA LEU A 350 11.68 3.80 -4.23
C LEU A 350 10.91 3.78 -2.91
N LEU A 351 9.86 2.98 -2.80
CA LEU A 351 9.09 2.84 -1.56
C LEU A 351 9.93 2.20 -0.43
N GLU A 352 10.80 1.25 -0.76
CA GLU A 352 11.76 0.66 0.18
C GLU A 352 12.77 1.72 0.68
N LEU A 353 13.36 2.50 -0.23
CA LEU A 353 14.26 3.60 0.13
C LEU A 353 13.57 4.68 0.97
N LEU A 354 12.32 5.00 0.65
CA LEU A 354 11.53 5.97 1.40
C LEU A 354 11.22 5.44 2.80
N TRP A 355 10.95 4.14 2.93
CA TRP A 355 10.71 3.49 4.21
C TRP A 355 11.88 3.65 5.19
N HIS A 356 13.13 3.51 4.71
CA HIS A 356 14.32 3.72 5.53
C HIS A 356 14.41 5.11 6.19
N LYS A 357 13.75 6.12 5.61
CA LYS A 357 13.67 7.47 6.21
C LYS A 357 12.39 7.71 7.01
N TYR A 358 11.27 7.11 6.60
CA TYR A 358 9.94 7.47 7.12
C TYR A 358 9.38 6.54 8.21
N TRP A 359 10.01 5.40 8.49
CA TRP A 359 9.54 4.45 9.51
C TRP A 359 9.35 5.09 10.90
N VAL A 360 10.19 6.08 11.25
CA VAL A 360 10.09 6.84 12.52
C VAL A 360 8.76 7.59 12.61
N GLN A 361 8.25 8.10 11.49
CA GLN A 361 6.97 8.82 11.48
C GLN A 361 5.81 7.86 11.76
N THR A 362 5.85 6.64 11.23
CA THR A 362 4.88 5.58 11.53
C THR A 362 4.84 5.25 13.03
N LEU A 363 6.00 5.19 13.70
CA LEU A 363 6.04 4.94 15.14
C LEU A 363 5.58 6.15 15.97
N SER A 364 5.95 7.36 15.57
CA SER A 364 5.59 8.57 16.32
C SER A 364 4.12 8.98 16.17
N GLN A 365 3.40 8.45 15.18
CA GLN A 365 1.96 8.72 14.99
C GLN A 365 1.11 8.30 16.20
N SER A 366 0.14 9.13 16.56
CA SER A 366 -0.86 8.82 17.58
C SER A 366 -2.26 8.84 16.97
N PRO A 367 -2.82 7.67 16.59
CA PRO A 367 -4.15 7.57 16.00
C PRO A 367 -5.24 8.24 16.85
N LEU A 368 -5.12 8.17 18.18
CA LEU A 368 -6.04 8.80 19.14
C LEU A 368 -6.09 10.32 19.00
N LEU A 369 -4.99 10.96 18.60
CA LEU A 369 -4.93 12.41 18.41
C LEU A 369 -5.30 12.78 16.98
N THR A 370 -4.79 12.05 15.98
CA THR A 370 -5.00 12.38 14.56
C THR A 370 -6.45 12.19 14.13
N ASN A 371 -7.17 11.26 14.75
CA ASN A 371 -8.57 10.95 14.45
C ASN A 371 -9.55 11.30 15.58
N ARG A 372 -9.14 12.12 16.55
CA ARG A 372 -9.97 12.51 17.69
C ARG A 372 -11.35 13.03 17.28
N ASP A 373 -11.40 13.91 16.30
CA ASP A 373 -12.64 14.56 15.89
C ASP A 373 -13.59 13.56 15.20
N PHE A 374 -13.04 12.60 14.44
CA PHE A 374 -13.80 11.49 13.87
C PHE A 374 -14.35 10.56 14.97
N GLY A 375 -13.51 10.16 15.94
CA GLY A 375 -13.94 9.34 17.08
C GLY A 375 -15.07 10.01 17.88
N ASN A 376 -14.96 11.32 18.14
CA ASN A 376 -16.02 12.10 18.79
C ASN A 376 -17.33 12.09 17.98
N LYS A 377 -17.26 12.25 16.65
CA LYS A 377 -18.45 12.16 15.78
C LYS A 377 -19.09 10.76 15.85
N GLN A 378 -18.30 9.69 15.84
CA GLN A 378 -18.82 8.33 15.96
C GLN A 378 -19.51 8.07 17.31
N MET A 379 -18.95 8.60 18.41
CA MET A 379 -19.57 8.50 19.73
C MET A 379 -20.89 9.27 19.83
N LEU A 380 -20.96 10.47 19.23
CA LEU A 380 -22.20 11.25 19.15
C LEU A 380 -23.27 10.54 18.33
N ASP A 381 -22.90 9.99 17.17
CA ASP A 381 -23.79 9.20 16.32
C ASP A 381 -24.32 7.96 17.06
N LEU A 382 -23.45 7.21 17.74
CA LEU A 382 -23.84 6.05 18.54
C LEU A 382 -24.83 6.46 19.66
N SER A 383 -24.60 7.57 20.34
CA SER A 383 -25.52 8.10 21.36
C SER A 383 -26.91 8.37 20.79
N SER A 384 -26.97 9.02 19.63
CA SER A 384 -28.23 9.27 18.91
C SER A 384 -28.93 7.96 18.51
N LYS A 385 -28.19 6.97 17.98
CA LYS A 385 -28.74 5.65 17.63
C LYS A 385 -29.31 4.91 18.85
N ILE A 386 -28.61 4.98 19.99
CA ILE A 386 -29.08 4.38 21.26
C ILE A 386 -30.38 5.06 21.72
N SER A 387 -30.46 6.39 21.62
CA SER A 387 -31.66 7.15 21.97
C SER A 387 -32.86 6.73 21.11
N GLU A 388 -32.68 6.64 19.79
CA GLU A 388 -33.73 6.22 18.86
C GLU A 388 -34.19 4.79 19.12
N ALA A 389 -33.26 3.85 19.29
CA ALA A 389 -33.59 2.46 19.63
C ALA A 389 -34.33 2.35 20.96
N THR A 390 -33.94 3.15 21.96
CA THR A 390 -34.61 3.19 23.27
C THR A 390 -36.05 3.67 23.13
N ILE A 391 -36.29 4.74 22.37
CA ILE A 391 -37.65 5.25 22.09
C ILE A 391 -38.48 4.18 21.36
N ASN A 392 -37.90 3.49 20.38
CA ASN A 392 -38.59 2.44 19.63
C ASN A 392 -38.96 1.24 20.52
N ILE A 393 -38.07 0.81 21.42
CA ILE A 393 -38.35 -0.24 22.41
C ILE A 393 -39.48 0.19 23.37
N MET A 394 -39.44 1.44 23.86
CA MET A 394 -40.49 1.96 24.74
C MET A 394 -41.86 2.00 24.03
N ARG A 395 -41.91 2.45 22.78
CA ARG A 395 -43.14 2.45 21.97
C ARG A 395 -43.64 1.03 21.68
N SER A 396 -42.73 0.10 21.39
CA SER A 396 -43.09 -1.31 21.12
C SER A 396 -43.67 -2.02 22.35
N ARG A 397 -43.27 -1.65 23.57
CA ARG A 397 -43.82 -2.23 24.82
C ARG A 397 -45.27 -1.82 25.10
N VAL A 398 -45.75 -0.71 24.53
CA VAL A 398 -47.13 -0.24 24.70
C VAL A 398 -48.12 -0.94 23.75
N SER A 399 -47.64 -1.51 22.64
CA SER A 399 -48.47 -2.24 21.66
C SER A 399 -48.33 -3.76 21.82
N GLN A 400 -49.02 -4.32 22.81
CA GLN A 400 -48.85 -5.70 23.27
C GLN A 400 -49.53 -6.78 22.37
N SER A 401 -49.61 -6.61 21.05
CA SER A 401 -50.42 -7.51 20.20
C SER A 401 -49.79 -8.02 18.88
N ALA A 402 -48.51 -7.74 18.57
CA ALA A 402 -47.90 -8.26 17.34
C ALA A 402 -46.60 -9.03 17.61
N MET A 403 -46.68 -10.37 17.54
CA MET A 403 -45.60 -11.34 17.73
C MET A 403 -44.49 -11.28 16.64
N THR A 404 -44.53 -10.28 15.75
CA THR A 404 -43.59 -10.06 14.64
C THR A 404 -42.60 -8.91 14.88
N GLY A 405 -42.83 -8.04 15.88
CA GLY A 405 -42.00 -6.85 16.15
C GLY A 405 -40.71 -7.11 16.95
N VAL A 406 -40.64 -8.21 17.72
CA VAL A 406 -39.51 -8.49 18.63
C VAL A 406 -38.20 -8.76 17.87
N LYS A 407 -38.27 -9.38 16.67
CA LYS A 407 -37.08 -9.68 15.87
C LYS A 407 -36.39 -8.46 15.27
N SER A 408 -37.13 -7.38 14.97
CA SER A 408 -36.53 -6.17 14.40
C SER A 408 -35.86 -5.31 15.48
N THR A 409 -36.44 -5.24 16.68
CA THR A 409 -35.83 -4.57 17.83
C THR A 409 -34.56 -5.27 18.28
N ASP A 410 -34.55 -6.61 18.32
CA ASP A 410 -33.36 -7.38 18.69
C ASP A 410 -32.21 -7.15 17.69
N ARG A 411 -32.51 -7.15 16.38
CA ARG A 411 -31.52 -6.87 15.33
C ARG A 411 -30.95 -5.44 15.41
N ALA A 412 -31.78 -4.46 15.77
CA ALA A 412 -31.34 -3.07 15.94
C ALA A 412 -30.39 -2.93 17.16
N VAL A 413 -30.70 -3.62 18.26
CA VAL A 413 -29.84 -3.66 19.46
C VAL A 413 -28.54 -4.40 19.19
N GLU A 414 -28.57 -5.49 18.41
CA GLU A 414 -27.38 -6.21 18.00
C GLU A 414 -26.45 -5.34 17.12
N LYS A 415 -27.03 -4.58 16.17
CA LYS A 415 -26.27 -3.61 15.36
C LYS A 415 -25.63 -2.52 16.23
N LEU A 416 -26.35 -2.02 17.24
CA LEU A 416 -25.80 -1.05 18.21
C LEU A 416 -24.62 -1.63 19.00
N ALA A 417 -24.74 -2.89 19.44
CA ALA A 417 -23.66 -3.56 20.15
C ALA A 417 -22.41 -3.74 19.25
N GLN A 418 -22.62 -4.06 17.97
CA GLN A 418 -21.53 -4.14 16.98
C GLN A 418 -20.86 -2.77 16.76
N ASP A 419 -21.63 -1.71 16.54
CA ASP A 419 -21.12 -0.33 16.39
C ASP A 419 -20.31 0.10 17.63
N ALA A 420 -20.85 -0.13 18.83
CA ALA A 420 -20.18 0.19 20.09
C ALA A 420 -18.87 -0.59 20.28
N ASN A 421 -18.89 -1.90 19.98
CA ASN A 421 -17.70 -2.74 20.09
C ASN A 421 -16.62 -2.36 19.08
N LEU A 422 -17.00 -1.94 17.87
CA LEU A 422 -16.08 -1.46 16.85
C LEU A 422 -15.35 -0.18 17.31
N ILE A 423 -16.10 0.79 17.85
CA ILE A 423 -15.53 2.03 18.39
C ILE A 423 -14.59 1.71 19.56
N ALA A 424 -15.04 0.90 20.52
CA ALA A 424 -14.23 0.52 21.68
C ALA A 424 -12.93 -0.20 21.29
N THR A 425 -12.99 -1.10 20.31
CA THR A 425 -11.81 -1.84 19.81
C THR A 425 -10.80 -0.88 19.17
N LYS A 426 -11.26 0.10 18.39
CA LYS A 426 -10.39 1.09 17.74
C LYS A 426 -9.68 2.00 18.75
N GLU A 427 -10.42 2.53 19.72
CA GLU A 427 -9.86 3.35 20.80
C GLU A 427 -8.87 2.55 21.66
N MET A 428 -9.20 1.29 21.96
CA MET A 428 -8.31 0.39 22.69
C MET A 428 -7.01 0.12 21.93
N SER A 429 -7.07 -0.13 20.62
CA SER A 429 -5.88 -0.32 19.77
C SER A 429 -4.98 0.91 19.77
N GLY A 430 -5.55 2.11 19.68
CA GLY A 430 -4.78 3.37 19.77
C GLY A 430 -4.11 3.56 21.15
N LEU A 431 -4.81 3.17 22.21
CA LEU A 431 -4.29 3.23 23.58
C LEU A 431 -3.18 2.19 23.81
N MET A 432 -3.35 0.95 23.32
CA MET A 432 -2.33 -0.09 23.34
C MET A 432 -1.07 0.36 22.59
N ALA A 433 -1.21 0.95 21.41
CA ALA A 433 -0.06 1.47 20.66
C ALA A 433 0.72 2.53 21.48
N THR A 434 0.01 3.37 22.24
CA THR A 434 0.63 4.37 23.12
C THR A 434 1.34 3.72 24.32
N GLN A 435 0.71 2.72 24.94
CA GLN A 435 1.32 1.99 26.07
C GLN A 435 2.57 1.20 25.65
N ILE A 436 2.54 0.56 24.47
CA ILE A 436 3.70 -0.13 23.90
C ILE A 436 4.84 0.86 23.72
N LYS A 437 4.57 2.04 23.14
CA LYS A 437 5.57 3.09 22.98
C LYS A 437 6.16 3.56 24.31
N ALA A 438 5.31 3.80 25.32
CA ALA A 438 5.78 4.19 26.64
C ALA A 438 6.74 3.15 27.24
N LYS A 439 6.38 1.86 27.19
CA LYS A 439 7.24 0.77 27.69
C LYS A 439 8.55 0.63 26.93
N VAL A 440 8.52 0.81 25.61
CA VAL A 440 9.71 0.66 24.76
C VAL A 440 10.67 1.84 24.93
N PHE A 441 10.16 3.07 25.06
CA PHE A 441 10.99 4.27 24.96
C PHE A 441 11.22 5.02 26.28
N ASN A 442 10.32 4.94 27.27
CA ASN A 442 10.42 5.78 28.47
C ASN A 442 11.29 5.16 29.58
N ASP A 443 11.42 3.84 29.64
CA ASP A 443 12.09 3.12 30.73
C ASP A 443 13.55 2.73 30.41
N LEU A 444 14.12 3.22 29.29
CA LEU A 444 15.45 2.82 28.79
C LEU A 444 16.63 3.31 29.66
N GLY A 445 16.39 4.08 30.73
CA GLY A 445 17.44 4.65 31.59
C GLY A 445 17.33 4.31 33.08
N THR A 446 16.26 3.65 33.54
CA THR A 446 16.03 3.36 34.96
C THR A 446 16.54 1.97 35.38
N ALA A 447 16.73 1.05 34.42
CA ALA A 447 17.17 -0.33 34.70
C ALA A 447 18.68 -0.48 34.99
N SER A 448 19.51 0.56 34.79
CA SER A 448 20.97 0.50 34.96
C SER A 448 21.47 1.05 36.31
N GLY A 449 20.60 1.26 37.30
CA GLY A 449 20.95 1.88 38.58
C GLY A 449 20.96 0.96 39.82
N GLU A 450 20.37 -0.24 39.75
CA GLU A 450 20.22 -1.11 40.92
C GLU A 450 20.88 -2.48 40.69
N THR A 451 22.21 -2.50 40.68
CA THR A 451 22.93 -3.73 41.04
C THR A 451 24.17 -3.42 41.85
N THR A 452 24.14 -3.88 43.10
CA THR A 452 25.25 -4.20 44.01
C THR A 452 25.89 -3.07 44.83
N SER A 453 25.26 -2.74 45.96
CA SER A 453 25.98 -2.43 47.21
C SER A 453 25.20 -2.98 48.43
N SER A 454 25.25 -4.29 48.60
CA SER A 454 24.87 -4.93 49.87
C SER A 454 25.66 -6.22 50.06
N THR A 455 26.89 -6.13 50.54
CA THR A 455 27.39 -6.61 51.85
C THR A 455 28.90 -6.65 51.86
#